data_AF-A0A8T2VFU7-F1
#
_entry.id   AF-A0A8T2VFU7-F1
#
_cell.length_a   1.000
_cell.length_b   1.000
_cell.length_c   1.000
_cell.angle_alpha   90.00
_cell.angle_beta   90.00
_cell.angle_gamma   90.00
#
_symmetry.space_group_name_H-M   'P 1'
#
loop_
_entity.id
_entity.type
_entity.pdbx_description
1 polymer ?
#
loop_
_entity_poly.entity_id
_entity_poly.type
_entity_poly.pdbx_seq_one_letter_code
_entity_poly.pdbx_strand_id
1 'polypeptide(L)'
;PSKTRFAYTYLVFDRFSRLKNQLRTTVVDTQWELMAVAHTDAAQNVHLTLLDDQFWQQIDQISHTLRPLWKLFRLTDTEGSTLGLLYSMFHEMRASIQMCTYISDDRRETILQIVDSRWEYMRRPIHGVAALLHPLYK
;
A
#
# COMPACT_ATOMS: atom_id res chain seq x y z
N PRO A 1 10.90 6.24 -21.56
CA PRO A 1 10.45 5.12 -20.71
C PRO A 1 10.49 5.50 -19.22
N SER A 2 9.39 6.03 -18.68
CA SER A 2 9.28 6.32 -17.25
C SER A 2 9.14 5.00 -16.50
N LYS A 3 10.13 4.66 -15.65
CA LYS A 3 9.98 3.60 -14.66
C LYS A 3 8.87 4.02 -13.70
N THR A 4 7.66 3.50 -13.91
CA THR A 4 6.43 3.89 -13.22
C THR A 4 6.58 3.68 -11.71
N ARG A 5 6.47 4.78 -10.95
CA ARG A 5 6.62 4.82 -9.47
C ARG A 5 5.33 4.46 -8.72
N PHE A 6 4.39 3.75 -9.35
CA PHE A 6 3.02 3.58 -8.85
C PHE A 6 2.96 2.89 -7.47
N ALA A 7 3.93 2.04 -7.17
CA ALA A 7 4.03 1.31 -5.92
C ALA A 7 4.94 1.97 -4.85
N TYR A 8 5.62 3.08 -5.17
CA TYR A 8 6.61 3.68 -4.27
C TYR A 8 6.01 4.06 -2.92
N THR A 9 4.84 4.71 -2.93
CA THR A 9 4.15 5.16 -1.72
C THR A 9 3.86 4.01 -0.76
N TYR A 10 3.33 2.89 -1.27
CA TYR A 10 3.09 1.71 -0.45
C TYR A 10 4.41 1.13 0.10
N LEU A 11 5.44 1.02 -0.73
CA LEU A 11 6.74 0.47 -0.29
C LEU A 11 7.37 1.31 0.82
N VAL A 12 7.23 2.64 0.77
CA VAL A 12 7.67 3.54 1.83
C VAL A 12 6.90 3.25 3.12
N PHE A 13 5.56 3.22 3.09
CA PHE A 13 4.77 2.94 4.29
C PHE A 13 5.03 1.54 4.87
N ASP A 14 5.12 0.52 4.03
CA ASP A 14 5.45 -0.85 4.43
C ASP A 14 6.89 -0.95 5.00
N ARG A 15 7.84 -0.13 4.53
CA ARG A 15 9.17 0.02 5.15
C ARG A 15 9.08 0.74 6.50
N PHE A 16 8.33 1.83 6.61
CA PHE A 16 8.12 2.56 7.86
C PHE A 16 7.52 1.64 8.94
N SER A 17 6.43 0.92 8.66
CA SER A 17 5.83 -0.02 9.63
C SER A 17 6.83 -1.09 10.09
N ARG A 18 7.64 -1.66 9.17
CA ARG A 18 8.67 -2.65 9.54
C ARG A 18 9.81 -2.09 10.38
N LEU A 19 10.13 -0.81 10.21
CA LEU A 19 11.21 -0.13 10.91
C LEU A 19 10.74 0.66 12.13
N LYS A 20 9.45 0.56 12.50
CA LYS A 20 8.83 1.35 13.58
C LYS A 20 9.66 1.34 14.86
N ASN A 21 10.02 0.16 15.35
CA ASN A 21 10.74 0.03 16.62
C ASN A 21 12.16 0.60 16.51
N GLN A 22 12.88 0.31 15.41
CA GLN A 22 14.21 0.85 15.19
C GLN A 22 14.19 2.38 15.13
N LEU A 23 13.23 2.96 14.39
CA LEU A 23 13.08 4.41 14.26
C LEU A 23 12.77 5.08 15.61
N ARG A 24 11.91 4.46 16.44
CA ARG A 24 11.64 4.94 17.80
C ARG A 24 12.88 4.88 18.68
N THR A 25 13.62 3.78 18.64
CA THR A 25 14.86 3.63 19.40
C THR A 25 15.92 4.63 18.96
N THR A 26 16.04 4.91 17.66
CA THR A 26 17.01 5.88 17.14
C THR A 26 16.82 7.27 17.72
N VAL A 27 15.59 7.77 17.82
CA VAL A 27 15.35 9.15 18.28
C VAL A 27 15.45 9.34 19.79
N VAL A 28 15.42 8.26 20.57
CA VAL A 28 15.60 8.29 22.04
C VAL A 28 17.00 7.85 22.48
N ASP A 29 17.88 7.54 21.52
CA ASP A 29 19.25 7.14 21.82
C ASP A 29 20.08 8.35 22.27
N THR A 30 20.97 8.15 23.24
CA THR A 30 21.83 9.23 23.75
C THR A 30 22.76 9.76 22.66
N GLN A 31 23.15 8.93 21.67
CA GLN A 31 23.94 9.37 20.53
C GLN A 31 23.18 10.35 19.64
N TRP A 32 21.85 10.22 19.52
CA TRP A 32 21.03 11.17 18.79
C TRP A 32 21.03 12.54 19.47
N GLU A 33 20.85 12.58 20.79
CA GLU A 33 20.85 13.82 21.56
C GLU A 33 22.19 14.58 21.47
N LEU A 34 23.31 13.88 21.31
CA LEU A 34 24.63 14.48 21.15
C LEU A 34 24.85 15.12 19.77
N MET A 35 23.99 14.84 18.78
CA MET A 35 24.12 15.42 17.44
C MET A 35 23.60 16.85 17.42
N ALA A 36 24.38 17.79 16.86
CA ALA A 36 23.95 19.18 16.69
C ALA A 36 22.61 19.32 15.94
N VAL A 37 22.30 18.39 15.03
CA VAL A 37 21.05 18.38 14.26
C VAL A 37 19.83 18.04 15.12
N ALA A 38 19.98 17.31 16.24
CA ALA A 38 18.87 16.89 17.09
C ALA A 38 18.12 18.07 17.75
N HIS A 39 18.78 19.23 17.86
CA HIS A 39 18.19 20.43 18.43
C HIS A 39 17.52 21.36 17.39
N THR A 40 17.49 20.97 16.12
CA THR A 40 16.74 21.71 15.10
C THR A 40 15.24 21.46 15.23
N ASP A 41 14.41 22.44 14.86
CA ASP A 41 12.95 22.29 14.85
C ASP A 41 12.50 21.07 14.02
N ALA A 42 13.20 20.80 12.91
CA ALA A 42 12.93 19.64 12.06
C ALA A 42 13.17 18.32 12.81
N ALA A 43 14.28 18.19 13.55
CA ALA A 43 14.58 16.99 14.31
C ALA A 43 13.62 16.82 15.50
N GLN A 44 13.21 17.90 16.16
CA GLN A 44 12.18 17.85 17.21
C GLN A 44 10.84 17.36 16.65
N ASN A 45 10.42 17.85 15.48
CA ASN A 45 9.22 17.37 14.81
C ASN A 45 9.30 15.87 14.45
N VAL A 46 10.45 15.41 13.97
CA VAL A 46 10.69 13.98 13.70
C VAL A 46 10.60 13.16 14.99
N HIS A 47 11.24 13.62 16.07
CA HIS A 47 11.18 12.97 17.37
C HIS A 47 9.74 12.83 17.87
N LEU A 48 8.97 13.93 17.88
CA LEU A 48 7.57 13.92 18.29
C LEU A 48 6.71 13.00 17.41
N THR A 49 6.91 13.04 16.08
CA THR A 49 6.16 12.23 15.12
C THR A 49 6.45 10.74 15.30
N LEU A 50 7.72 10.35 15.46
CA LEU A 50 8.10 8.95 15.62
C LEU A 50 7.68 8.38 16.97
N LEU A 51 7.49 9.21 18.00
CA LEU A 51 6.96 8.76 19.29
C LEU A 51 5.43 8.79 19.39
N ASP A 52 4.74 9.44 18.45
CA ASP A 52 3.29 9.49 18.41
C ASP A 52 2.67 8.15 17.94
N ASP A 53 1.88 7.53 18.81
CA ASP A 53 1.20 6.28 18.48
C ASP A 53 0.07 6.48 17.47
N GLN A 54 -0.56 7.67 17.42
CA GLN A 54 -1.60 7.99 16.43
C GLN A 54 -1.00 8.03 15.02
N PHE A 55 0.16 8.64 14.85
CA PHE A 55 0.92 8.59 13.59
C PHE A 55 1.12 7.14 13.12
N TRP A 56 1.61 6.25 13.99
CA TRP A 56 1.82 4.85 13.60
C TRP A 56 0.52 4.11 13.26
N GLN A 57 -0.56 4.38 14.00
CA GLN A 57 -1.87 3.83 13.69
C GLN A 57 -2.32 4.24 12.29
N GLN A 58 -2.10 5.50 11.89
CA GLN A 58 -2.41 5.97 10.55
C GLN A 58 -1.54 5.29 9.47
N ILE A 59 -0.25 5.10 9.72
CA ILE A 59 0.65 4.37 8.80
C ILE A 59 0.15 2.93 8.60
N ASP A 60 -0.28 2.27 9.67
CA ASP A 60 -0.82 0.91 9.59
C ASP A 60 -2.16 0.89 8.84
N GLN A 61 -3.07 1.84 9.10
CA GLN A 61 -4.33 1.97 8.35
C GLN A 61 -4.09 2.13 6.85
N ILE A 62 -3.16 3.02 6.46
CA ILE A 62 -2.80 3.27 5.06
C ILE A 62 -2.19 2.02 4.44
N SER A 63 -1.26 1.35 5.14
CA SER A 63 -0.58 0.15 4.65
C SER A 63 -1.55 -0.99 4.41
N HIS A 64 -2.48 -1.24 5.33
CA HIS A 64 -3.50 -2.28 5.16
C HIS A 64 -4.45 -1.97 4.00
N THR A 65 -4.86 -0.71 3.86
CA THR A 65 -5.75 -0.27 2.77
C THR A 65 -5.08 -0.38 1.40
N LEU A 66 -3.80 -0.02 1.29
CA LEU A 66 -3.06 -0.04 0.02
C LEU A 66 -2.51 -1.43 -0.35
N ARG A 67 -2.36 -2.35 0.60
CA ARG A 67 -1.78 -3.68 0.37
C ARG A 67 -2.49 -4.48 -0.74
N PRO A 68 -3.83 -4.57 -0.79
CA PRO A 68 -4.51 -5.26 -1.89
C PRO A 68 -4.21 -4.63 -3.26
N LEU A 69 -4.26 -3.30 -3.35
CA LEU A 69 -3.96 -2.55 -4.58
C LEU A 69 -2.52 -2.81 -5.05
N TRP A 70 -1.57 -2.78 -4.12
CA TRP A 70 -0.18 -3.06 -4.41
C TRP A 70 0.03 -4.48 -4.95
N LYS A 71 -0.64 -5.49 -4.39
CA LYS A 71 -0.55 -6.87 -4.90
C LYS A 71 -1.00 -6.97 -6.36
N LEU A 72 -2.11 -6.30 -6.71
CA LEU A 72 -2.61 -6.26 -8.08
C LEU A 72 -1.61 -5.57 -9.02
N PHE A 73 -1.10 -4.40 -8.64
CA PHE A 73 -0.12 -3.67 -9.45
C PHE A 73 1.20 -4.43 -9.61
N ARG A 74 1.64 -5.11 -8.54
CA ARG A 74 2.84 -5.93 -8.60
C ARG A 74 2.71 -7.06 -9.62
N LEU A 75 1.53 -7.66 -9.75
CA LEU A 75 1.25 -8.66 -10.80
C LEU A 75 1.36 -8.03 -12.20
N THR A 76 0.75 -6.86 -12.42
CA THR A 76 0.80 -6.21 -13.74
C THR A 76 2.21 -5.76 -14.13
N ASP A 77 3.06 -5.50 -13.14
CA ASP A 77 4.46 -5.12 -13.35
C ASP A 77 5.40 -6.32 -13.57
N THR A 78 4.93 -7.57 -13.41
CA THR A 78 5.75 -8.76 -13.66
C THR A 78 5.73 -9.19 -15.12
N GLU A 79 6.88 -9.63 -15.63
CA GLU A 79 6.98 -10.23 -16.96
C GLU A 79 6.32 -11.62 -16.98
N GLY A 80 5.55 -11.92 -18.03
CA GLY A 80 4.87 -13.20 -18.21
C GLY A 80 3.37 -13.07 -18.52
N SER A 81 2.70 -14.21 -18.70
CA SER A 81 1.25 -14.25 -18.97
C SER A 81 0.45 -14.04 -17.68
N THR A 82 0.27 -12.78 -17.29
CA THR A 82 -0.51 -12.40 -16.10
C THR A 82 -1.95 -12.04 -16.41
N LEU A 83 -2.31 -12.00 -17.70
CA LEU A 83 -3.61 -11.56 -18.18
C LEU A 83 -4.78 -12.37 -17.60
N GLY A 84 -4.61 -13.70 -17.47
CA GLY A 84 -5.62 -14.58 -16.88
C GLY A 84 -5.71 -14.48 -15.35
N LEU A 85 -4.65 -14.03 -14.69
CA LEU A 85 -4.61 -13.79 -13.24
C LEU A 85 -5.19 -12.43 -12.87
N LEU A 86 -5.12 -11.44 -13.77
CA LEU A 86 -5.57 -10.08 -13.50
C LEU A 86 -7.05 -10.02 -13.10
N TYR A 87 -7.89 -10.82 -13.76
CA TYR A 87 -9.33 -10.85 -13.50
C TYR A 87 -9.64 -11.34 -12.08
N SER A 88 -9.08 -12.48 -11.67
CA SER A 88 -9.29 -13.04 -10.33
C SER A 88 -8.66 -12.17 -9.25
N MET A 89 -7.42 -11.69 -9.46
CA MET A 89 -6.74 -10.82 -8.49
C MET A 89 -7.46 -9.49 -8.29
N PHE A 90 -8.10 -8.95 -9.32
CA PHE A 90 -8.96 -7.78 -9.17
C PHE A 90 -10.13 -8.08 -8.22
N HIS A 91 -10.84 -9.20 -8.40
CA HIS A 91 -11.95 -9.55 -7.51
C HIS A 91 -11.49 -9.81 -6.07
N GLU A 92 -10.35 -10.48 -5.88
CA GLU A 92 -9.74 -10.68 -4.56
C GLU A 92 -9.34 -9.36 -3.90
N MET A 93 -8.72 -8.46 -4.67
CA MET A 93 -8.33 -7.13 -4.19
C MET A 93 -9.57 -6.33 -3.79
N ARG A 94 -10.64 -6.35 -4.60
CA ARG A 94 -11.88 -5.63 -4.32
C ARG A 94 -12.56 -6.18 -3.07
N ALA A 95 -12.65 -7.50 -2.94
CA ALA A 95 -13.17 -8.16 -1.73
C ALA A 95 -12.35 -7.82 -0.48
N SER A 96 -11.01 -7.77 -0.61
CA SER A 96 -10.13 -7.38 0.50
C SER A 96 -10.37 -5.93 0.94
N ILE A 97 -10.60 -5.00 0.01
CA ILE A 97 -10.96 -3.62 0.33
C ILE A 97 -12.33 -3.56 1.00
N GLN A 98 -13.31 -4.31 0.50
CA GLN A 98 -14.66 -4.40 1.10
C GLN A 98 -14.63 -4.87 2.55
N MET A 99 -13.73 -5.79 2.90
CA MET A 99 -13.58 -6.31 4.26
C MET A 99 -12.62 -5.48 5.13
N CYS A 100 -12.08 -4.38 4.63
CA CYS A 100 -11.15 -3.53 5.37
C CYS A 100 -11.88 -2.76 6.48
N THR A 101 -11.53 -3.07 7.73
CA THR A 101 -12.08 -2.43 8.94
C THR A 101 -11.22 -1.26 9.45
N TYR A 102 -10.08 -0.99 8.82
CA TYR A 102 -9.14 0.06 9.23
C TYR A 102 -9.58 1.48 8.81
N ILE A 103 -10.60 1.58 7.96
CA ILE A 103 -11.11 2.84 7.41
C ILE A 103 -12.62 2.93 7.60
N SER A 104 -13.15 4.15 7.61
CA SER A 104 -14.59 4.37 7.67
C SER A 104 -15.31 3.82 6.44
N ASP A 105 -16.59 3.51 6.60
CA ASP A 105 -17.42 2.98 5.52
C ASP A 105 -17.47 3.92 4.31
N ASP A 106 -17.57 5.23 4.55
CA ASP A 106 -17.55 6.27 3.51
C ASP A 106 -16.23 6.29 2.70
N ARG A 107 -15.09 6.17 3.39
CA ARG A 107 -13.77 6.09 2.72
C ARG A 107 -13.65 4.79 1.94
N ARG A 108 -14.13 3.68 2.51
CA ARG A 108 -14.11 2.37 1.85
C ARG A 108 -14.93 2.39 0.56
N GLU A 109 -16.13 2.95 0.62
CA GLU A 109 -17.01 3.13 -0.53
C GLU A 109 -16.36 4.00 -1.60
N THR A 110 -15.77 5.14 -1.21
CA THR A 110 -15.03 6.01 -2.13
C THR A 110 -13.89 5.26 -2.85
N ILE A 111 -13.12 4.46 -2.12
CA ILE A 111 -12.02 3.67 -2.71
C ILE A 111 -12.57 2.62 -3.68
N LEU A 112 -13.63 1.91 -3.30
CA LEU A 112 -14.26 0.90 -4.15
C LEU A 112 -14.80 1.53 -5.44
N GLN A 113 -15.43 2.70 -5.38
CA GLN A 113 -15.90 3.43 -6.55
C GLN A 113 -14.76 3.80 -7.51
N ILE A 114 -13.63 4.28 -6.97
CA ILE A 114 -12.43 4.58 -7.78
C ILE A 114 -11.89 3.31 -8.44
N VAL A 115 -11.82 2.22 -7.68
CA VAL A 115 -11.34 0.91 -8.13
C VAL A 115 -12.24 0.34 -9.25
N ASP A 116 -13.55 0.37 -9.05
CA ASP A 116 -14.53 -0.15 -10.01
C ASP A 116 -14.57 0.69 -11.28
N SER A 117 -14.57 2.02 -11.15
CA SER A 117 -14.50 2.92 -12.30
C SER A 117 -13.24 2.68 -13.13
N ARG A 118 -12.10 2.45 -12.46
CA ARG A 118 -10.84 2.15 -13.12
C ARG A 118 -10.87 0.79 -13.81
N TRP A 119 -11.50 -0.21 -13.19
CA TRP A 119 -11.67 -1.53 -13.80
C TRP A 119 -12.55 -1.49 -15.04
N GLU A 120 -13.70 -0.81 -15.01
CA GLU A 120 -14.56 -0.69 -16.18
C GLU A 120 -13.85 -0.03 -17.37
N TYR A 121 -13.00 0.96 -17.11
CA TYR A 121 -12.18 1.58 -18.16
C TYR A 121 -11.14 0.64 -18.78
N MET A 122 -10.51 -0.21 -17.95
CA MET A 122 -9.40 -1.05 -18.38
C MET A 122 -9.84 -2.43 -18.88
N ARG A 123 -10.95 -2.97 -18.36
CA ARG A 123 -11.37 -4.34 -18.68
C ARG A 123 -11.74 -4.44 -20.15
N ARG A 124 -11.47 -5.63 -20.68
CA ARG A 124 -11.71 -6.03 -22.07
C ARG A 124 -12.12 -7.49 -22.05
N PRO A 125 -12.94 -7.98 -23.01
CA PRO A 125 -13.36 -9.38 -23.05
C PRO A 125 -12.19 -10.37 -22.96
N ILE A 126 -11.03 -10.03 -23.51
CA ILE A 126 -9.82 -10.86 -23.46
C ILE A 126 -9.35 -11.18 -22.03
N HIS A 127 -9.57 -10.28 -21.06
CA HIS A 127 -9.22 -10.54 -19.65
C HIS A 127 -10.06 -11.68 -19.07
N GLY A 128 -11.36 -11.72 -19.40
CA GLY A 128 -12.26 -12.80 -18.97
C GLY A 128 -11.94 -14.13 -19.66
N VAL A 129 -11.67 -14.10 -20.96
CA VAL A 129 -11.26 -15.31 -21.71
C VAL A 129 -9.93 -15.86 -21.19
N ALA A 130 -8.94 -15.00 -20.96
CA ALA A 130 -7.65 -15.41 -20.41
C ALA A 130 -7.80 -16.04 -19.02
N ALA A 131 -8.70 -15.53 -18.19
CA ALA A 131 -9.00 -16.12 -16.88
C ALA A 131 -9.67 -17.49 -17.02
N LEU A 132 -10.68 -17.63 -17.88
CA LEU A 132 -11.36 -18.89 -18.14
C LEU A 132 -10.42 -20.00 -18.66
N LEU A 133 -9.43 -19.63 -19.47
CA LEU A 133 -8.47 -20.57 -20.04
C LEU A 133 -7.26 -20.83 -19.12
N HIS A 134 -7.14 -20.11 -18.01
CA HIS A 134 -5.99 -20.21 -17.12
C HIS A 134 -5.97 -21.57 -16.39
N PRO A 135 -4.86 -22.34 -16.43
CA PRO A 135 -4.79 -23.67 -15.83
C PRO A 135 -5.08 -23.73 -14.33
N LEU A 136 -4.82 -22.65 -13.60
CA LEU A 136 -5.11 -22.57 -12.15
C LEU A 136 -6.61 -22.53 -11.81
N TYR A 137 -7.47 -22.23 -12.78
CA TYR A 137 -8.93 -22.10 -12.56
C TYR A 137 -9.73 -23.18 -13.30
N LYS A 138 -9.07 -24.26 -13.73
CA LYS A 138 -9.68 -25.45 -14.32
C LYS A 138 -9.84 -26.56 -13.31
#